data_AF-A0A1H2FFB7-F1
#
_entry.id   AF-A0A1H2FFB7-F1
#
_cell.length_a   1.000
_cell.length_b   1.000
_cell.length_c   1.000
_cell.angle_alpha   90.00
_cell.angle_beta   90.00
_cell.angle_gamma   90.00
#
_symmetry.space_group_name_H-M   'P 1'
#
loop_
_entity.id
_entity.type
_entity.pdbx_description
1 polymer ?
#
loop_
_entity_poly.entity_id
_entity_poly.type
_entity_poly.pdbx_seq_one_letter_code
_entity_poly.pdbx_strand_id
1 'polypeptide(L)'
;MPLSSRLPLSLRRGFTLVEILCAATIALLVMAVVLGVTIQAANAQRSTGAKIGSFQRARAAFDILAQTLGQATLNTTLAYDNAAAPTAHIRSSDLQFISGKTLVPSQVTHAVFFQAPLGYSSQSSYALLGGALNACGFFIQYGPDPSRPSFLERLGATRPVVARRFRLMQFLQPTENFALYDASAAGNTSWFSSALAANSHEIADDIIALVILPRDQSAAPLVSDYEYDSRAGAAVRPQPVTAHQLPPLVEIVLVALDETSAQQLGDTKEAPDVGLAGLFVSASRLEDDLRVLGLRLAERHLTYRVFRTTLSLPGAKWSL
;
A
#
# COMPACT_ATOMS: atom_id res chain seq x y z
N MET A 1 37.16 55.21 81.26
CA MET A 1 38.17 54.76 80.28
C MET A 1 37.46 53.97 79.18
N PRO A 2 37.58 54.36 77.89
CA PRO A 2 36.84 53.79 76.78
C PRO A 2 37.69 52.81 75.95
N LEU A 3 37.06 51.82 75.32
CA LEU A 3 37.59 51.12 74.14
C LEU A 3 36.42 50.86 73.18
N SER A 4 36.34 51.67 72.12
CA SER A 4 35.38 51.48 71.02
C SER A 4 36.09 50.81 69.84
N SER A 5 35.72 49.56 69.56
CA SER A 5 36.15 48.82 68.38
C SER A 5 35.32 49.26 67.17
N ARG A 6 35.96 49.89 66.17
CA ARG A 6 35.33 50.16 64.87
C ARG A 6 35.61 49.00 63.91
N LEU A 7 34.56 48.35 63.42
CA LEU A 7 34.64 47.40 62.30
C LEU A 7 34.76 48.18 60.97
N PRO A 8 35.56 47.71 60.00
CA PRO A 8 35.65 48.35 58.70
C PRO A 8 34.37 48.10 57.88
N LEU A 9 33.70 49.18 57.47
CA LEU A 9 32.61 49.14 56.51
C LEU A 9 33.18 48.78 55.14
N SER A 10 32.82 47.61 54.60
CA SER A 10 33.15 47.28 53.21
C SER A 10 32.38 48.23 52.28
N LEU A 11 33.10 49.10 51.58
CA LEU A 11 32.55 49.89 50.48
C LEU A 11 32.06 48.93 49.39
N ARG A 12 30.75 48.71 49.32
CA ARG A 12 30.11 48.05 48.18
C ARG A 12 30.24 48.97 46.98
N ARG A 13 31.20 48.67 46.10
CA ARG A 13 31.28 49.28 44.77
C ARG A 13 30.04 48.84 43.98
N GLY A 14 29.14 49.79 43.73
CA GLY A 14 28.01 49.58 42.82
C GLY A 14 28.48 49.55 41.38
N PHE A 15 27.87 48.70 40.57
CA PHE A 15 28.17 48.60 39.14
C PHE A 15 27.84 49.90 38.42
N THR A 16 28.70 50.29 37.49
CA THR A 16 28.45 51.49 36.67
C THR A 16 27.36 51.21 35.63
N LEU A 17 26.63 52.25 35.22
CA LEU A 17 25.59 52.17 34.18
C LEU A 17 26.12 51.56 32.87
N VAL A 18 27.40 51.82 32.56
CA VAL A 18 28.10 51.27 31.39
C VAL A 18 28.36 49.77 31.53
N GLU A 19 28.75 49.29 32.71
CA GLU A 19 28.91 47.84 32.97
C GLU A 19 27.56 47.10 32.89
N ILE A 20 26.47 47.70 33.40
CA ILE A 20 25.14 47.10 33.31
C ILE A 20 24.65 47.05 31.85
N LEU A 21 24.88 48.10 31.06
CA LEU A 21 24.55 48.11 29.64
C LEU A 21 25.38 47.10 28.84
N CYS A 22 26.68 46.98 29.13
CA CYS A 22 27.56 46.01 28.49
C CYS A 22 27.18 44.56 28.86
N ALA A 23 26.87 44.30 30.13
CA ALA A 23 26.41 42.99 30.57
C ALA A 23 25.05 42.63 29.94
N ALA A 24 24.13 43.59 29.82
CA ALA A 24 22.83 43.39 29.19
C ALA A 24 22.93 43.12 27.69
N THR A 25 23.82 43.81 26.96
CA THR A 25 24.03 43.56 25.53
C THR A 25 24.65 42.19 25.28
N ILE A 26 25.65 41.80 26.07
CA ILE A 26 26.25 40.46 25.98
C ILE A 26 25.21 39.38 26.30
N ALA A 27 24.41 39.58 27.35
CA ALA A 27 23.36 38.64 27.73
C ALA A 27 22.29 38.47 26.63
N LEU A 28 21.84 39.57 26.02
CA LEU A 28 20.90 39.52 24.90
C LEU A 28 21.48 38.81 23.67
N LEU A 29 22.76 39.06 23.37
CA LEU A 29 23.44 38.45 22.23
C LEU A 29 23.62 36.94 22.43
N VAL A 30 24.04 36.51 23.64
CA VAL A 30 24.13 35.10 24.00
C VAL A 30 22.75 34.43 23.95
N MET A 31 21.72 35.09 24.46
CA MET A 31 20.36 34.55 24.43
C MET A 31 19.82 34.38 23.01
N ALA A 32 20.09 35.33 22.11
CA ALA A 32 19.72 35.24 20.70
C ALA A 32 20.41 34.07 19.99
N VAL A 33 21.70 33.83 20.27
CA VAL A 33 22.44 32.69 19.70
C VAL A 33 21.86 31.37 20.21
N VAL A 34 21.60 31.25 21.51
CA VAL A 34 21.03 30.02 22.10
C VAL A 34 19.62 29.75 21.55
N LEU A 35 18.78 30.77 21.41
CA LEU A 35 17.46 30.65 20.79
C LEU A 35 17.56 30.22 19.32
N GLY A 36 18.49 30.78 18.56
CA GLY A 36 18.73 30.40 17.17
C GLY A 36 19.15 28.94 17.00
N VAL A 37 20.03 28.44 17.87
CA VAL A 37 20.45 27.03 17.88
C VAL A 37 19.28 26.12 18.29
N THR A 38 18.47 26.53 19.27
CA THR A 38 17.31 25.77 19.73
C THR A 38 16.24 25.63 18.63
N ILE A 39 15.99 26.70 17.87
CA ILE A 39 15.04 26.69 16.75
C ILE A 39 15.55 25.79 15.63
N GLN A 40 16.84 25.84 15.29
CA GLN A 40 17.42 24.95 14.29
C GLN A 40 17.35 23.48 14.70
N ALA A 41 17.67 23.17 15.96
CA ALA A 41 17.57 21.80 16.49
C ALA A 41 16.12 21.29 16.45
N ALA A 42 15.15 22.11 16.84
CA ALA A 42 13.74 21.76 16.78
C ALA A 42 13.27 21.49 15.34
N ASN A 43 13.72 22.30 14.37
CA ASN A 43 13.37 22.10 12.96
C ASN A 43 14.03 20.84 12.37
N ALA A 44 15.27 20.53 12.75
CA ALA A 44 15.98 19.33 12.31
C ALA A 44 15.35 18.03 12.86
N GLN A 45 14.86 18.05 14.11
CA GLN A 45 14.15 16.90 14.67
C GLN A 45 12.77 16.70 14.04
N ARG A 46 12.04 17.78 13.76
CA ARG A 46 10.75 17.71 13.06
C ARG A 46 10.91 17.13 11.64
N SER A 47 11.93 17.56 10.90
CA SER A 47 12.17 17.05 9.54
C SER A 47 12.61 15.58 9.53
N THR A 48 13.38 15.14 10.53
CA THR A 48 13.83 13.74 10.65
C THR A 48 12.68 12.81 11.09
N GLY A 49 11.88 13.23 12.07
CA GLY A 49 10.72 12.47 12.56
C GLY A 49 9.63 12.30 11.49
N ALA A 50 9.34 13.34 10.72
CA ALA A 50 8.38 13.28 9.61
C ALA A 50 8.81 12.27 8.53
N LYS A 51 10.10 12.18 8.21
CA LYS A 51 10.64 11.30 7.17
C LYS A 51 10.62 9.82 7.54
N ILE A 52 10.74 9.49 8.83
CA ILE A 52 10.70 8.11 9.35
C ILE A 52 9.25 7.66 9.59
N GLY A 53 8.36 8.58 9.96
CA GLY A 53 6.93 8.30 10.17
C GLY A 53 6.11 8.19 8.88
N SER A 54 6.48 8.92 7.82
CA SER A 54 5.64 9.06 6.61
C SER A 54 5.34 7.74 5.91
N PHE A 55 6.26 6.78 5.93
CA PHE A 55 6.13 5.51 5.21
C PHE A 55 5.70 4.32 6.09
N GLN A 56 5.41 4.52 7.37
CA GLN A 56 5.04 3.40 8.27
C GLN A 56 3.73 2.73 7.85
N ARG A 57 2.72 3.53 7.46
CA ARG A 57 1.42 3.02 6.96
C ARG A 57 1.60 2.22 5.67
N ALA A 58 2.37 2.76 4.72
CA ALA A 58 2.70 2.05 3.47
C ALA A 58 3.43 0.73 3.73
N ARG A 59 4.35 0.69 4.71
CA ARG A 59 5.05 -0.55 5.08
C ARG A 59 4.12 -1.58 5.69
N ALA A 60 3.28 -1.18 6.65
CA ALA A 60 2.31 -2.09 7.27
C ALA A 60 1.33 -2.67 6.23
N ALA A 61 0.84 -1.83 5.31
CA ALA A 61 -0.03 -2.27 4.22
C ALA A 61 0.69 -3.22 3.24
N PHE A 62 1.97 -2.98 2.94
CA PHE A 62 2.78 -3.89 2.14
C PHE A 62 2.95 -5.26 2.81
N ASP A 63 3.20 -5.28 4.12
CA ASP A 63 3.36 -6.53 4.88
C ASP A 63 2.01 -7.29 4.95
N ILE A 64 0.87 -6.61 5.13
CA ILE A 64 -0.48 -7.22 5.06
C ILE A 64 -0.73 -7.83 3.68
N LEU A 65 -0.44 -7.08 2.61
CA LEU A 65 -0.60 -7.55 1.23
C LEU A 65 0.24 -8.80 1.01
N ALA A 66 1.52 -8.76 1.41
CA ALA A 66 2.45 -9.85 1.22
C ALA A 66 2.03 -11.10 2.01
N GLN A 67 1.65 -10.95 3.29
CA GLN A 67 1.19 -12.05 4.13
C GLN A 67 -0.11 -12.68 3.59
N THR A 68 -1.05 -11.85 3.13
CA THR A 68 -2.33 -12.33 2.60
C THR A 68 -2.13 -13.06 1.26
N LEU A 69 -1.33 -12.48 0.35
CA LEU A 69 -1.04 -13.10 -0.94
C LEU A 69 -0.26 -14.42 -0.79
N GLY A 70 0.64 -14.51 0.20
CA GLY A 70 1.35 -15.76 0.51
C GLY A 70 0.44 -16.92 0.91
N GLN A 71 -0.80 -16.65 1.33
CA GLN A 71 -1.82 -17.65 1.64
C GLN A 71 -2.76 -17.97 0.48
N ALA A 72 -2.50 -17.41 -0.71
CA ALA A 72 -3.28 -17.73 -1.90
C ALA A 72 -3.28 -19.24 -2.15
N THR A 73 -4.47 -19.79 -2.36
CA THR A 73 -4.67 -21.21 -2.57
C THR A 73 -5.48 -21.47 -3.83
N LEU A 74 -5.11 -22.53 -4.53
CA LEU A 74 -5.78 -23.00 -5.73
C LEU A 74 -5.78 -24.53 -5.66
N ASN A 75 -6.97 -25.11 -5.53
CA ASN A 75 -7.11 -26.54 -5.30
C ASN A 75 -7.19 -27.28 -6.64
N THR A 76 -6.02 -27.66 -7.15
CA THR A 76 -5.91 -28.34 -8.45
C THR A 76 -6.24 -29.82 -8.33
N THR A 77 -7.21 -30.28 -9.08
CA THR A 77 -7.57 -31.70 -9.23
C THR A 77 -7.40 -32.14 -10.68
N LEU A 78 -7.25 -33.44 -10.90
CA LEU A 78 -7.32 -34.02 -12.24
C LEU A 78 -8.77 -34.37 -12.53
N ALA A 79 -9.37 -33.65 -13.46
CA ALA A 79 -10.71 -33.92 -13.97
C ALA A 79 -10.62 -34.63 -15.33
N TYR A 80 -11.72 -35.27 -15.73
CA TYR A 80 -11.85 -35.74 -17.10
C TYR A 80 -12.10 -34.56 -18.04
N ASP A 81 -11.54 -34.63 -19.25
CA ASP A 81 -11.77 -33.64 -20.31
C ASP A 81 -13.24 -33.56 -20.75
N ASN A 82 -13.95 -34.69 -20.73
CA ASN A 82 -15.37 -34.79 -20.96
C ASN A 82 -15.97 -35.83 -19.99
N ALA A 83 -16.94 -35.41 -19.19
CA ALA A 83 -17.60 -36.28 -18.21
C ALA A 83 -18.38 -37.45 -18.83
N ALA A 84 -18.89 -37.28 -20.06
CA ALA A 84 -19.68 -38.29 -20.75
C ALA A 84 -18.84 -39.25 -21.60
N ALA A 85 -17.64 -38.84 -22.01
CA ALA A 85 -16.74 -39.64 -22.85
C ALA A 85 -15.27 -39.24 -22.57
N PRO A 86 -14.68 -39.72 -21.46
CA PRO A 86 -13.36 -39.28 -21.03
C PRO A 86 -12.27 -39.81 -21.98
N THR A 87 -11.45 -38.90 -22.51
CA THR A 87 -10.29 -39.25 -23.36
C THR A 87 -8.96 -38.90 -22.71
N ALA A 88 -8.94 -37.92 -21.81
CA ALA A 88 -7.74 -37.50 -21.10
C ALA A 88 -8.06 -36.92 -19.72
N HIS A 89 -7.06 -36.93 -18.84
CA HIS A 89 -7.07 -36.14 -17.61
C HIS A 89 -6.56 -34.73 -17.88
N ILE A 90 -7.27 -33.73 -17.36
CA ILE A 90 -6.91 -32.32 -17.42
C ILE A 90 -6.85 -31.74 -16.02
N ARG A 91 -6.06 -30.69 -15.83
CA ARG A 91 -6.06 -29.96 -14.56
C ARG A 91 -7.33 -29.12 -14.49
N SER A 92 -8.00 -29.17 -13.36
CA SER A 92 -9.17 -28.35 -13.04
C SER A 92 -9.05 -27.77 -11.64
N SER A 93 -9.60 -26.59 -11.42
CA SER A 93 -9.73 -25.95 -10.11
C SER A 93 -10.91 -24.99 -10.16
N ASP A 94 -11.76 -25.06 -9.14
CA ASP A 94 -12.86 -24.11 -8.95
C ASP A 94 -12.34 -22.75 -8.45
N LEU A 95 -11.22 -22.77 -7.73
CA LEU A 95 -10.50 -21.58 -7.26
C LEU A 95 -9.72 -20.92 -8.39
N GLN A 96 -9.53 -19.62 -8.26
CA GLN A 96 -9.06 -18.74 -9.32
C GLN A 96 -8.04 -17.74 -8.79
N PHE A 97 -6.99 -17.52 -9.56
CA PHE A 97 -6.02 -16.47 -9.32
C PHE A 97 -5.94 -15.58 -10.56
N ILE A 98 -6.15 -14.29 -10.37
CA ILE A 98 -6.10 -13.31 -11.45
C ILE A 98 -5.30 -12.08 -11.03
N SER A 99 -4.38 -11.63 -11.87
CA SER A 99 -3.68 -10.36 -11.75
C SER A 99 -3.64 -9.65 -13.09
N GLY A 100 -3.74 -8.32 -13.09
CA GLY A 100 -3.82 -7.57 -14.33
C GLY A 100 -3.97 -6.07 -14.17
N LYS A 101 -3.97 -5.35 -15.30
CA LYS A 101 -4.07 -3.88 -15.39
C LYS A 101 -5.51 -3.36 -15.44
N THR A 102 -6.47 -4.22 -15.78
CA THR A 102 -7.87 -3.82 -16.02
C THR A 102 -8.86 -4.77 -15.36
N LEU A 103 -8.74 -4.94 -14.03
CA LEU A 103 -9.65 -5.82 -13.27
C LEU A 103 -10.72 -5.04 -12.52
N VAL A 104 -10.44 -3.78 -12.14
CA VAL A 104 -11.40 -2.91 -11.47
C VAL A 104 -11.60 -1.58 -12.22
N PRO A 105 -12.77 -0.92 -12.08
CA PRO A 105 -12.98 0.41 -12.61
C PRO A 105 -11.99 1.42 -12.01
N SER A 106 -11.46 2.30 -12.86
CA SER A 106 -10.53 3.38 -12.47
C SER A 106 -9.27 2.87 -11.73
N GLN A 107 -8.81 1.68 -12.10
CA GLN A 107 -7.56 1.10 -11.61
C GLN A 107 -6.36 1.96 -12.06
N VAL A 108 -5.40 2.18 -11.16
CA VAL A 108 -4.23 3.04 -11.45
C VAL A 108 -3.08 2.27 -12.10
N THR A 109 -2.77 1.05 -11.62
CA THR A 109 -1.67 0.21 -12.12
C THR A 109 -2.10 -1.25 -12.22
N HIS A 110 -1.69 -2.12 -11.29
CA HIS A 110 -2.11 -3.52 -11.25
C HIS A 110 -3.09 -3.78 -10.11
N ALA A 111 -3.80 -4.89 -10.25
CA ALA A 111 -4.65 -5.47 -9.24
C ALA A 111 -4.44 -6.98 -9.22
N VAL A 112 -4.74 -7.60 -8.08
CA VAL A 112 -4.70 -9.05 -7.92
C VAL A 112 -5.89 -9.50 -7.10
N PHE A 113 -6.53 -10.59 -7.51
CA PHE A 113 -7.65 -11.22 -6.82
C PHE A 113 -7.42 -12.73 -6.76
N PHE A 114 -7.68 -13.31 -5.60
CA PHE A 114 -7.43 -14.71 -5.30
C PHE A 114 -8.31 -15.17 -4.13
N GLN A 115 -8.24 -16.47 -3.81
CA GLN A 115 -8.85 -17.00 -2.59
C GLN A 115 -7.79 -17.43 -1.58
N ALA A 116 -8.07 -17.20 -0.30
CA ALA A 116 -7.19 -17.56 0.80
C ALA A 116 -8.02 -18.00 2.03
N PRO A 117 -7.54 -18.96 2.84
CA PRO A 117 -8.24 -19.45 4.03
C PRO A 117 -8.03 -18.51 5.22
N LEU A 118 -8.64 -17.31 5.17
CA LEU A 118 -8.46 -16.28 6.20
C LEU A 118 -9.45 -16.38 7.36
N GLY A 119 -10.52 -17.16 7.22
CA GLY A 119 -11.54 -17.31 8.25
C GLY A 119 -12.35 -16.05 8.54
N TYR A 120 -12.39 -15.10 7.61
CA TYR A 120 -13.11 -13.84 7.78
C TYR A 120 -14.62 -14.04 7.60
N SER A 121 -15.40 -13.54 8.57
CA SER A 121 -16.85 -13.52 8.53
C SER A 121 -17.38 -12.22 9.14
N SER A 122 -18.48 -11.72 8.62
CA SER A 122 -19.23 -10.59 9.20
C SER A 122 -20.14 -11.03 10.34
N GLN A 123 -20.37 -12.33 10.50
CA GLN A 123 -21.21 -12.90 11.55
C GLN A 123 -20.34 -13.46 12.69
N SER A 124 -20.60 -12.99 13.91
CA SER A 124 -19.88 -13.45 15.11
C SER A 124 -20.01 -14.95 15.37
N SER A 125 -21.11 -15.57 14.94
CA SER A 125 -21.34 -17.01 15.01
C SER A 125 -20.40 -17.83 14.12
N TYR A 126 -19.89 -17.25 13.03
CA TYR A 126 -19.02 -17.92 12.08
C TYR A 126 -17.55 -17.52 12.21
N ALA A 127 -17.23 -16.59 13.12
CA ALA A 127 -15.85 -16.17 13.42
C ALA A 127 -14.96 -17.32 13.93
N LEU A 128 -15.55 -18.42 14.39
CA LEU A 128 -14.83 -19.63 14.82
C LEU A 128 -14.36 -20.50 13.64
N LEU A 129 -14.83 -20.24 12.41
CA LEU A 129 -14.37 -20.96 11.22
C LEU A 129 -13.04 -20.37 10.71
N GLY A 130 -11.97 -20.52 11.51
CA GLY A 130 -10.66 -19.93 11.23
C GLY A 130 -9.97 -20.42 9.95
N GLY A 131 -10.46 -21.50 9.32
CA GLY A 131 -9.96 -22.01 8.04
C GLY A 131 -10.91 -21.78 6.86
N ALA A 132 -11.97 -20.99 7.04
CA ALA A 132 -12.91 -20.72 5.96
C ALA A 132 -12.26 -19.89 4.84
N LEU A 133 -12.69 -20.19 3.62
CA LEU A 133 -12.15 -19.58 2.41
C LEU A 133 -12.78 -18.20 2.18
N ASN A 134 -11.94 -17.21 1.90
CA ASN A 134 -12.36 -15.85 1.58
C ASN A 134 -11.88 -15.46 0.19
N ALA A 135 -12.69 -14.65 -0.47
CA ALA A 135 -12.31 -13.95 -1.69
C ALA A 135 -11.54 -12.69 -1.30
N CYS A 136 -10.32 -12.54 -1.79
CA CYS A 136 -9.40 -11.47 -1.39
C CYS A 136 -8.85 -10.76 -2.62
N GLY A 137 -8.48 -9.49 -2.48
CA GLY A 137 -7.77 -8.80 -3.54
C GLY A 137 -7.19 -7.47 -3.12
N PHE A 138 -6.29 -6.95 -3.95
CA PHE A 138 -5.62 -5.68 -3.74
C PHE A 138 -5.57 -4.90 -5.04
N PHE A 139 -5.83 -3.60 -4.95
CA PHE A 139 -5.80 -2.69 -6.09
C PHE A 139 -5.61 -1.25 -5.61
N ILE A 140 -5.24 -0.34 -6.52
CA ILE A 140 -5.12 1.09 -6.21
C ILE A 140 -6.25 1.86 -6.86
N GLN A 141 -6.85 2.77 -6.10
CA GLN A 141 -7.81 3.75 -6.59
C GLN A 141 -7.43 5.16 -6.14
N TYR A 142 -7.73 6.12 -7.01
CA TYR A 142 -7.70 7.53 -6.66
C TYR A 142 -9.12 8.01 -6.37
N GLY A 143 -9.34 8.59 -5.19
CA GLY A 143 -10.68 9.01 -4.81
C GLY A 143 -10.76 9.62 -3.43
N PRO A 144 -11.98 9.97 -2.98
CA PRO A 144 -12.24 10.31 -1.59
C PRO A 144 -12.06 9.07 -0.70
N ASP A 145 -11.86 9.30 0.61
CA ASP A 145 -11.89 8.23 1.60
C ASP A 145 -13.28 7.51 1.59
N PRO A 146 -13.33 6.20 1.28
CA PRO A 146 -14.57 5.43 1.24
C PRO A 146 -15.15 5.14 2.64
N SER A 147 -14.32 5.18 3.68
CA SER A 147 -14.71 4.97 5.08
C SER A 147 -15.27 6.25 5.72
N ARG A 148 -15.26 7.36 4.99
CA ARG A 148 -15.77 8.65 5.47
C ARG A 148 -17.23 8.53 5.92
N PRO A 149 -17.56 8.90 7.17
CA PRO A 149 -18.93 8.85 7.66
C PRO A 149 -19.89 9.74 6.86
N SER A 150 -21.02 9.18 6.45
CA SER A 150 -22.02 9.87 5.62
C SER A 150 -22.67 11.09 6.28
N PHE A 151 -22.60 11.21 7.62
CA PHE A 151 -23.12 12.39 8.32
C PHE A 151 -22.32 13.67 8.01
N LEU A 152 -21.05 13.54 7.62
CA LEU A 152 -20.22 14.70 7.26
C LEU A 152 -20.75 15.41 6.00
N GLU A 153 -21.43 14.68 5.12
CA GLU A 153 -22.10 15.26 3.95
C GLU A 153 -23.31 16.12 4.34
N ARG A 154 -23.89 15.91 5.53
CA ARG A 154 -25.05 16.68 6.04
C ARG A 154 -24.66 18.04 6.63
N LEU A 155 -23.36 18.31 6.79
CA LEU A 155 -22.86 19.58 7.35
C LEU A 155 -22.89 20.75 6.35
N GLY A 156 -23.29 20.52 5.09
CA GLY A 156 -23.48 21.59 4.11
C GLY A 156 -22.21 22.43 3.90
N ALA A 157 -22.32 23.74 4.11
CA ALA A 157 -21.20 24.69 3.90
C ALA A 157 -20.07 24.58 4.93
N THR A 158 -20.28 23.94 6.09
CA THR A 158 -19.23 23.72 7.11
C THR A 158 -18.55 22.37 6.98
N ARG A 159 -18.83 21.62 5.90
CA ARG A 159 -18.23 20.31 5.67
C ARG A 159 -16.70 20.40 5.53
N PRO A 160 -15.94 19.49 6.15
CA PRO A 160 -14.52 19.35 5.87
C PRO A 160 -14.28 19.05 4.39
N VAL A 161 -13.19 19.60 3.83
CA VAL A 161 -12.75 19.34 2.45
C VAL A 161 -12.59 17.83 2.25
N VAL A 162 -13.08 17.33 1.11
CA VAL A 162 -12.98 15.92 0.74
C VAL A 162 -11.58 15.68 0.20
N ALA A 163 -10.66 15.24 1.06
CA ALA A 163 -9.30 14.91 0.62
C ALA A 163 -9.32 13.75 -0.37
N ARG A 164 -8.61 13.90 -1.50
CA ARG A 164 -8.48 12.89 -2.54
C ARG A 164 -7.03 12.44 -2.63
N ARG A 165 -6.80 11.13 -2.62
CA ARG A 165 -5.46 10.52 -2.57
C ARG A 165 -5.47 9.20 -3.32
N PHE A 166 -4.29 8.75 -3.70
CA PHE A 166 -4.09 7.39 -4.17
C PHE A 166 -4.10 6.43 -2.98
N ARG A 167 -4.96 5.43 -3.03
CA ARG A 167 -5.21 4.51 -1.93
C ARG A 167 -5.02 3.08 -2.35
N LEU A 168 -4.30 2.33 -1.53
CA LEU A 168 -4.28 0.88 -1.62
C LEU A 168 -5.55 0.37 -0.94
N MET A 169 -6.36 -0.33 -1.73
CA MET A 169 -7.61 -0.93 -1.33
C MET A 169 -7.42 -2.42 -1.13
N GLN A 170 -7.99 -2.96 -0.06
CA GLN A 170 -8.14 -4.39 0.18
C GLN A 170 -9.60 -4.79 -0.03
N PHE A 171 -9.83 -5.72 -0.95
CA PHE A 171 -11.08 -6.44 -1.07
C PHE A 171 -11.04 -7.68 -0.20
N LEU A 172 -12.05 -7.86 0.64
CA LEU A 172 -12.18 -9.05 1.48
C LEU A 172 -13.65 -9.44 1.64
N GLN A 173 -14.08 -10.48 0.93
CA GLN A 173 -15.44 -10.99 1.00
C GLN A 173 -15.62 -11.93 2.21
N PRO A 174 -16.66 -11.72 3.05
CA PRO A 174 -17.02 -12.65 4.11
C PRO A 174 -17.34 -14.04 3.58
N THR A 175 -17.02 -15.08 4.37
CA THR A 175 -17.25 -16.49 4.01
C THR A 175 -18.71 -16.77 3.63
N GLU A 176 -19.66 -16.20 4.36
CA GLU A 176 -21.09 -16.40 4.17
C GLU A 176 -21.64 -15.80 2.86
N ASN A 177 -20.90 -14.88 2.23
CA ASN A 177 -21.29 -14.22 0.99
C ASN A 177 -20.41 -14.66 -0.19
N PHE A 178 -19.72 -15.79 -0.07
CA PHE A 178 -18.75 -16.25 -1.04
C PHE A 178 -19.38 -16.58 -2.39
N ALA A 179 -19.15 -15.72 -3.38
CA ALA A 179 -19.88 -15.74 -4.66
C ALA A 179 -19.25 -16.65 -5.73
N LEU A 180 -18.17 -17.38 -5.42
CA LEU A 180 -17.43 -18.17 -6.41
C LEU A 180 -18.28 -19.26 -7.09
N TYR A 181 -19.23 -19.83 -6.36
CA TYR A 181 -20.09 -20.92 -6.82
C TYR A 181 -21.43 -20.44 -7.40
N ASP A 182 -21.64 -19.13 -7.50
CA ASP A 182 -22.79 -18.61 -8.22
C ASP A 182 -22.65 -18.95 -9.71
N ALA A 183 -23.71 -19.46 -10.33
CA ALA A 183 -23.70 -19.79 -11.76
C ALA A 183 -23.38 -18.57 -12.64
N SER A 184 -23.68 -17.36 -12.16
CA SER A 184 -23.33 -16.09 -12.81
C SER A 184 -21.85 -15.68 -12.66
N ALA A 185 -21.12 -16.36 -11.77
CA ALA A 185 -19.69 -16.19 -11.51
C ALA A 185 -18.79 -17.17 -12.27
N ALA A 186 -19.36 -18.28 -12.72
CA ALA A 186 -18.66 -19.31 -13.49
C ALA A 186 -18.06 -18.72 -14.78
N GLY A 187 -16.73 -18.72 -14.88
CA GLY A 187 -16.00 -18.28 -16.08
C GLY A 187 -15.81 -16.77 -16.25
N ASN A 188 -16.23 -15.93 -15.29
CA ASN A 188 -16.03 -14.47 -15.33
C ASN A 188 -15.34 -13.93 -14.07
N THR A 189 -15.14 -12.61 -13.98
CA THR A 189 -14.61 -11.86 -12.81
C THR A 189 -15.71 -11.45 -11.82
N SER A 190 -16.97 -11.84 -12.04
CA SER A 190 -18.14 -11.48 -11.23
C SER A 190 -18.06 -11.99 -9.78
N TRP A 191 -17.26 -13.02 -9.50
CA TRP A 191 -17.07 -13.51 -8.12
C TRP A 191 -16.45 -12.47 -7.18
N PHE A 192 -15.66 -11.53 -7.70
CA PHE A 192 -15.14 -10.39 -6.92
C PHE A 192 -15.75 -9.05 -7.34
N SER A 193 -15.98 -8.83 -8.64
CA SER A 193 -16.36 -7.50 -9.13
C SER A 193 -17.74 -7.04 -8.67
N SER A 194 -18.68 -7.98 -8.47
CA SER A 194 -20.04 -7.68 -7.96
C SER A 194 -20.03 -7.21 -6.50
N ALA A 195 -19.14 -7.78 -5.69
CA ALA A 195 -19.02 -7.52 -4.27
C ALA A 195 -17.99 -6.43 -3.93
N LEU A 196 -17.27 -5.93 -4.95
CA LEU A 196 -16.11 -5.06 -4.79
C LEU A 196 -16.45 -3.78 -4.03
N ALA A 197 -17.52 -3.08 -4.41
CA ALA A 197 -17.88 -1.80 -3.81
C ALA A 197 -18.30 -1.93 -2.33
N ALA A 198 -18.89 -3.06 -1.94
CA ALA A 198 -19.39 -3.29 -0.59
C ALA A 198 -18.32 -3.84 0.38
N ASN A 199 -17.30 -4.53 -0.15
CA ASN A 199 -16.32 -5.28 0.65
C ASN A 199 -14.88 -4.80 0.44
N SER A 200 -14.68 -3.63 -0.16
CA SER A 200 -13.37 -3.00 -0.28
C SER A 200 -13.19 -1.93 0.77
N HIS A 201 -12.05 -1.95 1.44
CA HIS A 201 -11.66 -0.93 2.42
C HIS A 201 -10.24 -0.45 2.15
N GLU A 202 -9.95 0.78 2.56
CA GLU A 202 -8.62 1.35 2.47
C GLU A 202 -7.69 0.71 3.51
N ILE A 203 -6.47 0.36 3.10
CA ILE A 203 -5.41 -0.09 4.01
C ILE A 203 -4.23 0.88 4.11
N ALA A 204 -3.99 1.70 3.07
CA ALA A 204 -3.02 2.79 3.11
C ALA A 204 -3.35 3.89 2.10
N ASP A 205 -3.07 5.12 2.52
CA ASP A 205 -2.98 6.31 1.69
C ASP A 205 -1.61 6.42 0.98
N ASP A 206 -1.56 7.31 -0.01
CA ASP A 206 -0.36 7.78 -0.72
C ASP A 206 0.41 6.70 -1.50
N ILE A 207 -0.30 5.65 -1.92
CA ILE A 207 0.26 4.55 -2.72
C ILE A 207 -0.04 4.78 -4.20
N ILE A 208 0.98 5.13 -5.00
CA ILE A 208 0.79 5.51 -6.41
C ILE A 208 0.90 4.34 -7.39
N ALA A 209 1.62 3.28 -7.04
CA ALA A 209 1.77 2.11 -7.91
C ALA A 209 1.81 0.80 -7.12
N LEU A 210 1.13 -0.20 -7.65
CA LEU A 210 1.17 -1.60 -7.25
C LEU A 210 1.49 -2.37 -8.52
N VAL A 211 2.57 -3.15 -8.47
CA VAL A 211 2.98 -4.01 -9.57
C VAL A 211 3.01 -5.45 -9.11
N ILE A 212 2.34 -6.30 -9.87
CA ILE A 212 2.25 -7.74 -9.61
C ILE A 212 2.87 -8.46 -10.79
N LEU A 213 3.98 -9.17 -10.54
CA LEU A 213 4.69 -9.92 -11.57
C LEU A 213 4.74 -11.41 -11.19
N PRO A 214 3.89 -12.24 -11.82
CA PRO A 214 3.97 -13.68 -11.72
C PRO A 214 5.25 -14.22 -12.37
N ARG A 215 5.98 -15.07 -11.65
CA ARG A 215 7.23 -15.71 -12.07
C ARG A 215 7.17 -17.22 -11.89
N ASP A 216 7.93 -17.93 -12.71
CA ASP A 216 8.05 -19.39 -12.65
C ASP A 216 9.03 -19.81 -11.53
N GLN A 217 9.30 -21.11 -11.42
CA GLN A 217 10.28 -21.63 -10.46
C GLN A 217 11.73 -21.20 -10.77
N SER A 218 12.03 -20.83 -12.02
CA SER A 218 13.34 -20.30 -12.43
C SER A 218 13.47 -18.79 -12.20
N ALA A 219 12.43 -18.17 -11.62
CA ALA A 219 12.27 -16.73 -11.45
C ALA A 219 12.17 -15.95 -12.78
N ALA A 220 11.91 -16.60 -13.92
CA ALA A 220 11.57 -15.94 -15.16
C ALA A 220 10.12 -15.40 -15.13
N PRO A 221 9.82 -14.25 -15.77
CA PRO A 221 8.45 -13.78 -15.94
C PRO A 221 7.58 -14.84 -16.61
N LEU A 222 6.44 -15.17 -16.01
CA LEU A 222 5.46 -16.10 -16.61
C LEU A 222 4.68 -15.48 -17.76
N VAL A 223 4.55 -14.15 -17.72
CA VAL A 223 3.70 -13.36 -18.60
C VAL A 223 4.49 -12.14 -19.06
N SER A 224 4.27 -11.72 -20.31
CA SER A 224 5.00 -10.61 -20.91
C SER A 224 4.44 -9.24 -20.54
N ASP A 225 3.19 -9.17 -20.10
CA ASP A 225 2.40 -7.95 -19.96
C ASP A 225 1.75 -7.80 -18.58
N TYR A 226 2.21 -8.56 -17.58
CA TYR A 226 1.68 -8.60 -16.21
C TYR A 226 0.26 -9.18 -16.07
N GLU A 227 -0.38 -9.61 -17.16
CA GLU A 227 -1.70 -10.23 -17.13
C GLU A 227 -1.58 -11.73 -16.88
N TYR A 228 -2.15 -12.20 -15.77
CA TYR A 228 -2.20 -13.62 -15.45
C TYR A 228 -3.61 -13.97 -14.99
N ASP A 229 -4.26 -14.90 -15.68
CA ASP A 229 -5.50 -15.52 -15.23
C ASP A 229 -5.29 -17.04 -15.28
N SER A 230 -5.43 -17.69 -14.12
CA SER A 230 -5.30 -19.15 -14.02
C SER A 230 -6.31 -19.90 -14.90
N ARG A 231 -7.38 -19.27 -15.40
CA ARG A 231 -8.36 -19.90 -16.30
C ARG A 231 -8.10 -19.60 -17.78
N ALA A 232 -7.20 -18.68 -18.10
CA ALA A 232 -6.91 -18.31 -19.47
C ALA A 232 -6.45 -19.54 -20.26
N GLY A 233 -7.18 -19.88 -21.32
CA GLY A 233 -6.89 -21.03 -22.17
C GLY A 233 -7.10 -22.39 -21.49
N ALA A 234 -7.72 -22.48 -20.31
CA ALA A 234 -7.87 -23.74 -19.58
C ALA A 234 -8.72 -24.80 -20.31
N ALA A 235 -9.63 -24.36 -21.19
CA ALA A 235 -10.43 -25.23 -22.05
C ALA A 235 -9.69 -25.68 -23.32
N VAL A 236 -8.55 -25.06 -23.67
CA VAL A 236 -7.76 -25.40 -24.86
C VAL A 236 -7.05 -26.73 -24.66
N ARG A 237 -6.83 -27.46 -25.76
CA ARG A 237 -6.13 -28.75 -25.79
C ARG A 237 -4.98 -28.67 -26.81
N PRO A 238 -3.72 -28.94 -26.43
CA PRO A 238 -3.25 -29.21 -25.06
C PRO A 238 -3.43 -28.00 -24.14
N GLN A 239 -3.64 -28.26 -22.85
CA GLN A 239 -3.87 -27.22 -21.85
C GLN A 239 -2.56 -26.44 -21.59
N PRO A 240 -2.56 -25.09 -21.56
CA PRO A 240 -1.35 -24.32 -21.31
C PRO A 240 -0.84 -24.57 -19.88
N VAL A 241 0.48 -24.43 -19.67
CA VAL A 241 1.11 -24.76 -18.38
C VAL A 241 0.51 -23.95 -17.23
N THR A 242 0.09 -22.71 -17.46
CA THR A 242 -0.51 -21.80 -16.46
C THR A 242 -1.95 -22.12 -16.09
N ALA A 243 -2.66 -22.97 -16.85
CA ALA A 243 -4.08 -23.23 -16.59
C ALA A 243 -4.29 -24.02 -15.29
N HIS A 244 -5.26 -23.55 -14.51
CA HIS A 244 -5.57 -23.97 -13.16
C HIS A 244 -4.32 -24.14 -12.31
N GLN A 245 -3.39 -23.19 -12.38
CA GLN A 245 -2.21 -23.18 -11.53
C GLN A 245 -2.01 -21.81 -10.89
N LEU A 246 -1.46 -21.81 -9.68
CA LEU A 246 -0.89 -20.62 -9.08
C LEU A 246 0.50 -20.37 -9.68
N PRO A 247 0.91 -19.11 -9.82
CA PRO A 247 2.30 -18.81 -10.12
C PRO A 247 3.19 -19.26 -8.95
N PRO A 248 4.33 -19.95 -9.20
CA PRO A 248 5.23 -20.41 -8.14
C PRO A 248 5.81 -19.27 -7.31
N LEU A 249 6.19 -18.19 -8.00
CA LEU A 249 6.72 -16.99 -7.39
C LEU A 249 5.85 -15.81 -7.81
N VAL A 250 5.58 -14.88 -6.90
CA VAL A 250 4.97 -13.59 -7.23
C VAL A 250 5.85 -12.48 -6.68
N GLU A 251 6.35 -11.66 -7.59
CA GLU A 251 7.04 -10.44 -7.22
C GLU A 251 6.05 -9.29 -7.09
N ILE A 252 6.15 -8.57 -5.99
CA ILE A 252 5.28 -7.45 -5.65
C ILE A 252 6.15 -6.21 -5.50
N VAL A 253 5.76 -5.14 -6.17
CA VAL A 253 6.37 -3.83 -5.99
C VAL A 253 5.29 -2.82 -5.63
N LEU A 254 5.52 -2.06 -4.57
CA LEU A 254 4.65 -1.00 -4.09
C LEU A 254 5.43 0.32 -4.07
N VAL A 255 4.90 1.36 -4.69
CA VAL A 255 5.52 2.70 -4.69
C VAL A 255 4.63 3.64 -3.89
N ALA A 256 5.18 4.19 -2.82
CA ALA A 256 4.51 5.12 -1.92
C ALA A 256 5.13 6.52 -2.02
N LEU A 257 4.33 7.55 -1.84
CA LEU A 257 4.76 8.94 -1.62
C LEU A 257 4.79 9.26 -0.13
N ASP A 258 5.59 10.25 0.26
CA ASP A 258 5.42 10.83 1.59
C ASP A 258 4.22 11.79 1.63
N GLU A 259 3.70 12.03 2.83
CA GLU A 259 2.49 12.84 3.02
C GLU A 259 2.65 14.27 2.47
N THR A 260 3.85 14.85 2.55
CA THR A 260 4.11 16.18 2.00
C THR A 260 4.02 16.19 0.47
N SER A 261 4.59 15.19 -0.21
CA SER A 261 4.52 15.08 -1.67
C SER A 261 3.10 14.77 -2.13
N ALA A 262 2.36 13.95 -1.39
CA ALA A 262 0.95 13.70 -1.68
C ALA A 262 0.10 14.97 -1.54
N GLN A 263 0.34 15.80 -0.52
CA GLN A 263 -0.33 17.09 -0.37
C GLN A 263 -0.01 18.06 -1.51
N GLN A 264 1.21 18.02 -2.06
CA GLN A 264 1.60 18.86 -3.21
C GLN A 264 0.81 18.53 -4.48
N LEU A 265 0.34 17.30 -4.63
CA LEU A 265 -0.49 16.89 -5.77
C LEU A 265 -1.90 17.49 -5.71
N GLY A 266 -2.36 17.90 -4.52
CA GLY A 266 -3.66 18.53 -4.29
C GLY A 266 -4.86 17.59 -4.40
N ASP A 267 -6.05 18.14 -4.12
CA ASP A 267 -7.32 17.39 -4.08
C ASP A 267 -8.09 17.48 -5.42
N THR A 268 -7.43 17.14 -6.53
CA THR A 268 -8.04 17.22 -7.87
C THR A 268 -9.14 16.17 -8.04
N LYS A 269 -10.16 16.47 -8.87
CA LYS A 269 -11.26 15.52 -9.12
C LYS A 269 -10.75 14.25 -9.82
N GLU A 270 -9.84 14.42 -10.77
CA GLU A 270 -9.15 13.34 -11.50
C GLU A 270 -7.80 13.04 -10.86
N ALA A 271 -7.29 11.83 -11.09
CA ALA A 271 -5.99 11.42 -10.56
C ALA A 271 -4.89 12.30 -11.16
N PRO A 272 -4.06 12.96 -10.34
CA PRO A 272 -2.98 13.80 -10.84
C PRO A 272 -1.90 12.95 -11.53
N ASP A 273 -1.20 13.53 -12.50
CA ASP A 273 -0.13 12.82 -13.20
C ASP A 273 1.11 12.65 -12.32
N VAL A 274 1.29 11.43 -11.81
CA VAL A 274 2.47 11.00 -11.05
C VAL A 274 3.52 10.31 -11.92
N GLY A 275 3.45 10.46 -13.24
CA GLY A 275 4.46 9.97 -14.18
C GLY A 275 4.33 8.49 -14.55
N LEU A 276 3.15 7.89 -14.39
CA LEU A 276 2.92 6.47 -14.68
C LEU A 276 2.70 6.17 -16.18
N ALA A 277 2.44 7.19 -16.99
CA ALA A 277 2.09 7.01 -18.40
C ALA A 277 3.16 6.18 -19.16
N GLY A 278 2.74 5.07 -19.75
CA GLY A 278 3.58 4.17 -20.54
C GLY A 278 4.54 3.28 -19.74
N LEU A 279 4.43 3.25 -18.40
CA LEU A 279 5.20 2.38 -17.52
C LEU A 279 4.39 1.12 -17.14
N PHE A 280 5.07 0.06 -16.71
CA PHE A 280 4.47 -1.20 -16.26
C PHE A 280 3.59 -1.87 -17.31
N VAL A 281 3.95 -1.69 -18.59
CA VAL A 281 3.28 -2.31 -19.73
C VAL A 281 3.88 -3.68 -20.05
N SER A 282 5.21 -3.80 -19.95
CA SER A 282 5.97 -5.01 -20.27
C SER A 282 6.76 -5.52 -19.07
N ALA A 283 6.60 -6.80 -18.74
CA ALA A 283 7.23 -7.46 -17.59
C ALA A 283 8.76 -7.44 -17.63
N SER A 284 9.35 -7.52 -18.83
CA SER A 284 10.80 -7.48 -19.02
C SER A 284 11.43 -6.11 -18.70
N ARG A 285 10.63 -5.04 -18.66
CA ARG A 285 11.12 -3.68 -18.41
C ARG A 285 10.91 -3.20 -16.98
N LEU A 286 10.55 -4.07 -16.04
CA LEU A 286 10.20 -3.66 -14.68
C LEU A 286 11.25 -2.73 -14.04
N GLU A 287 12.53 -3.09 -14.11
CA GLU A 287 13.62 -2.28 -13.53
C GLU A 287 13.78 -0.92 -14.22
N ASP A 288 13.67 -0.90 -15.55
CA ASP A 288 13.72 0.35 -16.32
C ASP A 288 12.52 1.24 -16.03
N ASP A 289 11.33 0.66 -15.94
CA ASP A 289 10.10 1.37 -15.62
C ASP A 289 10.17 1.99 -14.21
N LEU A 290 10.71 1.27 -13.22
CA LEU A 290 10.94 1.80 -11.87
C LEU A 290 11.97 2.94 -11.86
N ARG A 291 13.04 2.80 -12.65
CA ARG A 291 14.05 3.86 -12.80
C ARG A 291 13.46 5.11 -13.46
N VAL A 292 12.68 4.95 -14.54
CA VAL A 292 12.01 6.07 -15.21
C VAL A 292 10.98 6.73 -14.30
N LEU A 293 10.19 5.95 -13.55
CA LEU A 293 9.26 6.49 -12.56
C LEU A 293 10.02 7.32 -11.51
N GLY A 294 11.13 6.78 -10.99
CA GLY A 294 11.95 7.48 -10.01
C GLY A 294 12.49 8.82 -10.51
N LEU A 295 12.92 8.90 -11.78
CA LEU A 295 13.34 10.15 -12.41
C LEU A 295 12.17 11.14 -12.54
N ARG A 296 11.02 10.68 -13.03
CA ARG A 296 9.81 11.52 -13.21
C ARG A 296 9.28 12.08 -11.89
N LEU A 297 9.36 11.32 -10.81
CA LEU A 297 8.98 11.77 -9.47
C LEU A 297 9.99 12.78 -8.91
N ALA A 298 11.29 12.54 -9.13
CA ALA A 298 12.35 13.47 -8.72
C ALA A 298 12.26 14.82 -9.44
N GLU A 299 11.96 14.83 -10.75
CA GLU A 299 11.70 16.03 -11.54
C GLU A 299 10.50 16.84 -11.01
N ARG A 300 9.53 16.17 -10.39
CA ARG A 300 8.36 16.78 -9.74
C ARG A 300 8.58 17.11 -8.27
N HIS A 301 9.80 16.92 -7.74
CA HIS A 301 10.15 17.10 -6.34
C HIS A 301 9.34 16.24 -5.35
N LEU A 302 8.84 15.08 -5.81
CA LEU A 302 8.07 14.16 -4.99
C LEU A 302 8.99 13.13 -4.34
N THR A 303 8.97 13.08 -3.01
CA THR A 303 9.67 12.07 -2.22
C THR A 303 8.87 10.78 -2.25
N TYR A 304 9.52 9.69 -2.64
CA TYR A 304 8.90 8.38 -2.77
C TYR A 304 9.76 7.27 -2.12
N ARG A 305 9.12 6.13 -1.89
CA ARG A 305 9.78 4.90 -1.46
C ARG A 305 9.21 3.70 -2.20
N VAL A 306 10.09 2.81 -2.61
CA VAL A 306 9.73 1.54 -3.26
C VAL A 306 9.87 0.42 -2.23
N PHE A 307 8.80 -0.35 -2.06
CA PHE A 307 8.80 -1.62 -1.33
C PHE A 307 8.73 -2.76 -2.33
N ARG A 308 9.54 -3.80 -2.14
CA ARG A 308 9.62 -4.92 -3.05
C ARG A 308 9.86 -6.21 -2.28
N THR A 309 9.21 -7.27 -2.72
CA THR A 309 9.46 -8.63 -2.22
C THR A 309 9.07 -9.65 -3.28
N THR A 310 9.67 -10.83 -3.21
CA THR A 310 9.28 -11.99 -4.00
C THR A 310 8.71 -13.03 -3.05
N LEU A 311 7.46 -13.42 -3.26
CA LEU A 311 6.77 -14.42 -2.47
C LEU A 311 6.79 -15.76 -3.18
N SER A 312 7.10 -16.82 -2.44
CA SER A 312 6.82 -18.18 -2.88
C SER A 312 5.41 -18.56 -2.50
N LEU A 313 4.60 -19.01 -3.46
CA LEU A 313 3.25 -19.49 -3.20
C LEU A 313 3.30 -21.02 -3.01
N PRO A 314 3.21 -21.53 -1.77
CA PRO A 314 3.35 -22.97 -1.50
C PRO A 314 2.25 -23.81 -2.15
N GLY A 315 1.10 -23.21 -2.49
CA GLY A 315 0.03 -23.86 -3.24
C GLY A 315 0.36 -24.13 -4.72
N ALA A 316 1.43 -23.56 -5.25
CA ALA A 316 1.82 -23.75 -6.66
C ALA A 316 2.50 -25.11 -6.87
N LYS A 317 1.71 -26.10 -7.27
CA LYS A 317 2.20 -27.44 -7.64
C LYS A 317 2.47 -27.51 -9.14
N TRP A 318 3.62 -27.02 -9.56
CA TRP A 318 4.09 -27.20 -10.94
C TRP A 318 4.89 -28.50 -10.98
N SER A 319 4.25 -29.59 -11.40
CA SER A 319 4.95 -30.82 -11.76
C SER A 319 5.43 -30.69 -13.21
N LEU A 320 6.76 -30.73 -13.40
CA LEU A 320 7.37 -30.97 -14.71
C LEU A 320 7.02 -32.38 -15.22
#